data_AF-A0A959TWF8-F1
#
_entry.id   AF-A0A959TWF8-F1
#
_cell.length_a   1.000
_cell.length_b   1.000
_cell.length_c   1.000
_cell.angle_alpha   90.00
_cell.angle_beta   90.00
_cell.angle_gamma   90.00
#
_symmetry.space_group_name_H-M   'P 1'
#
loop_
_entity.id
_entity.type
_entity.pdbx_description
1 polymer ?
#
loop_
_entity_poly.entity_id
_entity_poly.type
_entity_poly.pdbx_seq_one_letter_code
_entity_poly.pdbx_strand_id
1 'polypeptide(L)'
;MAPRKAPTPPLPEQLLGHALFLSLIVLSVMHWDLRTLQVDSAYQIYKWIVSPEVNVEAHRYSAILPQLLVKAMVAIGAATRAVLIAASVAHALVPYGVFLI
;
A
#
# COMPACT_ATOMS: atom_id res chain seq x y z
N MET A 1 -24.90 29.66 20.31
CA MET A 1 -23.73 28.85 19.91
C MET A 1 -23.88 27.49 20.57
N ALA A 2 -24.23 26.45 19.81
CA ALA A 2 -24.47 25.12 20.39
C ALA A 2 -23.16 24.50 20.91
N PRO A 3 -23.16 23.78 22.05
CA PRO A 3 -21.96 23.14 22.56
C PRO A 3 -21.49 22.07 21.55
N ARG A 4 -20.22 22.13 21.15
CA ARG A 4 -19.58 21.08 20.35
C ARG A 4 -19.66 19.77 21.14
N LYS A 5 -20.33 18.76 20.57
CA LYS A 5 -20.33 17.41 21.13
C LYS A 5 -18.88 16.92 21.18
N ALA A 6 -18.43 16.42 22.33
CA ALA A 6 -17.11 15.83 22.44
C ALA A 6 -16.97 14.66 21.44
N PRO A 7 -15.79 14.46 20.81
CA PRO A 7 -15.58 13.32 19.94
C PRO A 7 -15.81 12.02 20.71
N THR A 8 -16.60 11.12 20.13
CA THR A 8 -16.81 9.79 20.70
C THR A 8 -15.49 9.00 20.60
N PRO A 9 -15.07 8.32 21.67
CA PRO A 9 -13.87 7.48 21.62
C PRO A 9 -14.07 6.35 20.60
N PRO A 10 -12.97 5.87 19.97
CA PRO A 10 -13.04 4.78 19.02
C PRO A 10 -13.55 3.49 19.69
N LEU A 11 -14.34 2.72 18.95
CA LEU A 11 -14.83 1.42 19.41
C LEU A 11 -13.69 0.38 19.44
N PRO A 12 -13.76 -0.67 20.28
CA PRO A 12 -12.73 -1.70 20.36
C PRO A 12 -12.35 -2.34 19.01
N GLU A 13 -13.34 -2.57 18.15
CA GLU A 13 -13.14 -3.08 16.80
C GLU A 13 -12.36 -2.13 15.89
N GLN A 14 -12.49 -0.82 16.09
CA GLN A 14 -11.72 0.17 15.34
C GLN A 14 -10.26 0.15 15.78
N LEU A 15 -10.01 0.06 17.09
CA LEU A 15 -8.67 -0.09 17.64
C LEU A 15 -7.99 -1.37 17.13
N LEU A 16 -8.72 -2.48 17.09
CA LEU A 16 -8.23 -3.74 16.51
C LEU A 16 -7.90 -3.58 15.02
N GLY A 17 -8.75 -2.91 14.25
CA GLY A 17 -8.50 -2.62 12.84
C GLY A 17 -7.22 -1.80 12.62
N HIS A 18 -7.03 -0.72 13.39
CA HIS A 18 -5.78 0.05 13.36
C HIS A 18 -4.56 -0.81 13.69
N ALA A 19 -4.63 -1.61 14.76
CA ALA A 19 -3.53 -2.48 15.16
C ALA A 19 -3.19 -3.51 14.05
N LEU A 20 -4.21 -4.09 13.40
CA LEU A 20 -4.04 -5.01 12.28
C LEU A 20 -3.36 -4.34 11.09
N PHE A 21 -3.85 -3.19 10.63
CA PHE A 21 -3.28 -2.49 9.48
C PHE A 21 -1.85 -1.99 9.75
N LEU A 22 -1.59 -1.47 10.96
CA LEU A 22 -0.23 -1.08 11.35
C LEU A 22 0.72 -2.27 11.36
N SER A 23 0.26 -3.43 11.86
CA SER A 23 1.05 -4.67 11.83
C SER A 23 1.32 -5.12 10.40
N LEU A 24 0.33 -5.03 9.50
CA LEU A 24 0.51 -5.34 8.07
C LEU A 24 1.53 -4.41 7.42
N ILE A 25 1.52 -3.11 7.72
CA ILE A 25 2.53 -2.16 7.22
C ILE A 25 3.93 -2.55 7.69
N VAL A 26 4.10 -2.87 8.97
CA VAL A 26 5.39 -3.33 9.52
C VAL A 26 5.84 -4.61 8.83
N LEU A 27 4.94 -5.60 8.70
CA LEU A 27 5.24 -6.85 8.01
C LEU A 27 5.59 -6.64 6.53
N SER A 28 4.93 -5.73 5.84
CA SER A 28 5.22 -5.34 4.45
C SER A 28 6.63 -4.77 4.29
N VAL A 29 7.13 -4.02 5.29
CA VAL A 29 8.50 -3.51 5.31
C VAL A 29 9.50 -4.61 5.67
N MET A 30 9.19 -5.46 6.65
CA MET A 30 10.10 -6.53 7.09
C MET A 30 10.30 -7.59 6.01
N HIS A 31 9.24 -7.95 5.30
CA HIS A 31 9.22 -9.04 4.31
C HIS A 31 9.06 -8.52 2.87
N TRP A 32 9.64 -7.34 2.59
CA TRP A 32 9.55 -6.70 1.27
C TRP A 32 10.12 -7.57 0.15
N ASP A 33 11.11 -8.40 0.47
CA ASP A 33 11.83 -9.29 -0.43
C ASP A 33 10.97 -10.48 -0.87
N LEU A 34 10.01 -10.93 -0.06
CA LEU A 34 9.05 -11.98 -0.46
C LEU A 34 8.25 -11.58 -1.71
N ARG A 35 8.09 -10.28 -2.00
CA ARG A 35 7.49 -9.78 -3.24
C ARG A 35 8.27 -10.13 -4.50
N THR A 36 9.55 -10.45 -4.37
CA THR A 36 10.41 -10.92 -5.48
C THR A 36 10.42 -12.43 -5.63
N LEU A 37 9.95 -13.18 -4.61
CA LEU A 37 9.88 -14.65 -4.65
C LEU A 37 8.54 -15.15 -5.21
N GLN A 38 7.45 -14.44 -4.92
CA GLN A 38 6.12 -14.77 -5.44
C GLN A 38 6.04 -14.32 -6.91
N VAL A 39 6.04 -15.28 -7.85
CA VAL A 39 6.12 -15.04 -9.32
C VAL A 39 5.16 -13.95 -9.80
N ASP A 40 3.89 -14.01 -9.41
CA ASP A 40 2.87 -13.03 -9.81
C ASP A 40 3.21 -11.61 -9.32
N SER A 41 3.58 -11.46 -8.04
CA SER A 41 3.92 -10.15 -7.47
C SER A 41 5.21 -9.60 -8.07
N ALA A 42 6.20 -10.47 -8.29
CA ALA A 42 7.49 -10.10 -8.88
C ALA A 42 7.30 -9.60 -10.31
N TYR A 43 6.53 -10.34 -11.12
CA TYR A 43 6.20 -9.97 -12.49
C TYR A 43 5.40 -8.67 -12.56
N GLN A 44 4.42 -8.50 -11.68
CA GLN A 44 3.60 -7.29 -11.64
C GLN A 44 4.45 -6.05 -11.34
N ILE A 45 5.35 -6.10 -10.35
CA ILE A 45 6.24 -4.99 -10.02
C ILE A 45 7.24 -4.72 -11.16
N TYR A 46 7.84 -5.77 -11.71
CA TYR A 46 8.71 -5.64 -12.89
C TYR A 46 8.01 -4.90 -14.03
N LYS A 47 6.77 -5.32 -14.36
CA LYS A 47 5.96 -4.68 -15.39
C LYS A 47 5.69 -3.21 -15.10
N TRP A 48 5.43 -2.85 -13.84
CA TRP A 48 5.25 -1.45 -13.44
C TRP A 48 6.50 -0.58 -13.61
N ILE A 49 7.68 -1.18 -13.41
CA ILE A 49 8.98 -0.51 -13.58
C ILE A 49 9.29 -0.29 -15.07
N VAL A 50 9.10 -1.32 -15.91
CA VAL A 50 9.53 -1.27 -17.33
C VAL A 50 8.49 -0.69 -18.29
N SER A 51 7.19 -0.83 -17.98
CA SER A 51 6.13 -0.30 -18.83
C SER A 51 5.87 1.17 -18.51
N PRO A 52 5.85 2.08 -19.49
CA PRO A 52 5.54 3.49 -19.25
C PRO A 52 4.09 3.71 -18.80
N GLU A 53 3.17 2.85 -19.23
CA GLU A 53 1.73 2.99 -19.02
C GLU A 53 1.26 2.55 -17.61
N VAL A 54 0.13 3.09 -17.18
CA VAL A 54 -0.63 2.60 -16.01
C VAL A 54 -1.60 1.52 -16.48
N ASN A 55 -1.14 0.28 -16.37
CA ASN A 55 -1.89 -0.91 -16.76
C ASN A 55 -2.68 -1.51 -15.57
N VAL A 56 -4.00 -1.40 -15.60
CA VAL A 56 -4.91 -2.03 -14.62
C VAL A 56 -5.23 -3.45 -15.06
N GLU A 57 -4.59 -4.42 -14.44
CA GLU A 57 -4.81 -5.84 -14.75
C GLU A 57 -6.03 -6.41 -14.04
N ALA A 58 -6.85 -7.16 -14.77
CA ALA A 58 -7.99 -7.91 -14.23
C ALA A 58 -8.92 -7.04 -13.34
N HIS A 59 -9.13 -5.77 -13.71
CA HIS A 59 -9.93 -4.80 -12.94
C HIS A 59 -9.49 -4.62 -11.48
N ARG A 60 -8.21 -4.88 -11.16
CA ARG A 60 -7.64 -4.68 -9.82
C ARG A 60 -7.31 -3.20 -9.59
N TYR A 61 -8.35 -2.37 -9.45
CA TYR A 61 -8.20 -0.92 -9.25
C TYR A 61 -7.42 -0.56 -7.98
N SER A 62 -7.43 -1.41 -6.96
CA SER A 62 -6.62 -1.25 -5.75
C SER A 62 -5.10 -1.22 -6.05
N ALA A 63 -4.68 -1.71 -7.21
CA ALA A 63 -3.28 -1.72 -7.64
C ALA A 63 -2.83 -0.42 -8.33
N ILE A 64 -3.75 0.49 -8.66
CA ILE A 64 -3.41 1.79 -9.29
C ILE A 64 -2.49 2.60 -8.38
N LEU A 65 -2.85 2.78 -7.11
CA LEU A 65 -2.05 3.57 -6.19
C LEU A 65 -0.66 2.95 -5.94
N PRO A 66 -0.52 1.63 -5.68
CA PRO A 66 0.78 0.96 -5.66
C PRO A 66 1.60 1.17 -6.94
N GLN A 67 0.99 1.05 -8.11
CA GLN A 67 1.66 1.24 -9.39
C GLN A 67 2.16 2.67 -9.58
N LEU A 68 1.34 3.67 -9.26
CA LEU A 68 1.73 5.09 -9.34
C LEU A 68 2.89 5.40 -8.39
N LEU A 69 2.86 4.84 -7.17
CA LEU A 69 3.95 5.02 -6.20
C LEU A 69 5.25 4.39 -6.70
N VAL A 70 5.20 3.18 -7.26
CA VAL A 70 6.37 2.53 -7.88
C VAL A 70 6.95 3.38 -9.00
N LYS A 71 6.09 3.89 -9.90
CA LYS A 71 6.53 4.77 -10.99
C LYS A 71 7.16 6.05 -10.49
N ALA A 72 6.58 6.70 -9.48
CA ALA A 72 7.15 7.90 -8.87
C ALA A 72 8.53 7.63 -8.26
N MET A 73 8.68 6.51 -7.54
CA MET A 73 9.97 6.10 -6.95
C MET A 73 11.03 5.80 -8.01
N VAL A 74 10.65 5.14 -9.10
CA VAL A 74 11.55 4.88 -10.24
C VAL A 74 11.95 6.19 -10.92
N ALA A 75 11.01 7.13 -11.13
CA ALA A 75 11.26 8.40 -11.78
C ALA A 75 12.28 9.28 -11.03
N ILE A 76 12.35 9.18 -9.70
CA ILE A 76 13.34 9.89 -8.88
C ILE A 76 14.66 9.11 -8.70
N GLY A 77 14.82 7.97 -9.36
CA GLY A 77 16.02 7.15 -9.27
C GLY A 77 16.18 6.40 -7.94
N ALA A 78 15.08 6.09 -7.25
CA ALA A 78 15.16 5.37 -5.98
C ALA A 78 15.77 3.96 -6.15
N ALA A 79 16.52 3.51 -5.15
CA ALA A 79 17.09 2.17 -5.14
C ALA A 79 15.99 1.09 -5.20
N THR A 80 16.27 -0.04 -5.86
CA THR A 80 15.32 -1.15 -6.05
C THR A 80 14.68 -1.60 -4.74
N ARG A 81 15.46 -1.67 -3.64
CA ARG A 81 14.94 -1.99 -2.31
C ARG A 81 13.83 -1.02 -1.87
N ALA A 82 14.02 0.28 -2.07
CA ALA A 82 13.03 1.30 -1.70
C ALA A 82 11.77 1.20 -2.57
N VAL A 83 11.93 0.92 -3.87
CA VAL A 83 10.82 0.67 -4.80
C VAL A 83 9.98 -0.53 -4.35
N LEU A 84 10.63 -1.64 -3.96
CA LEU A 84 9.95 -2.86 -3.52
C LEU A 84 9.26 -2.68 -2.16
N ILE A 85 9.88 -1.96 -1.22
CA ILE A 85 9.23 -1.58 0.04
C ILE A 85 8.00 -0.72 -0.24
N ALA A 86 8.12 0.29 -1.10
CA ALA A 86 7.00 1.16 -1.46
C ALA A 86 5.85 0.37 -2.11
N ALA A 87 6.18 -0.53 -3.05
CA ALA A 87 5.21 -1.43 -3.66
C ALA A 87 4.50 -2.31 -2.60
N SER A 88 5.26 -2.86 -1.65
CA SER A 88 4.73 -3.74 -0.60
C SER A 88 3.81 -2.98 0.36
N VAL A 89 4.26 -1.82 0.86
CA VAL A 89 3.53 -0.99 1.83
C VAL A 89 2.27 -0.40 1.21
N ALA A 90 2.29 0.01 -0.06
CA ALA A 90 1.11 0.57 -0.72
C ALA A 90 -0.07 -0.41 -0.73
N HIS A 91 0.18 -1.72 -0.83
CA HIS A 91 -0.87 -2.74 -0.76
C HIS A 91 -1.53 -2.84 0.63
N ALA A 92 -0.85 -2.40 1.69
CA ALA A 92 -1.44 -2.29 3.03
C ALA A 92 -2.09 -0.91 3.26
N LEU A 93 -1.51 0.16 2.70
CA LEU A 93 -2.04 1.52 2.85
C LEU A 93 -3.36 1.74 2.13
N VAL A 94 -3.57 1.16 0.94
CA VAL A 94 -4.85 1.29 0.22
C VAL A 94 -6.03 0.78 1.05
N PRO A 95 -6.06 -0.49 1.52
CA PRO A 95 -7.16 -0.97 2.33
C PRO A 95 -7.23 -0.29 3.70
N TYR A 96 -6.10 0.15 4.27
CA TYR A 96 -6.13 0.94 5.50
C TYR A 96 -6.81 2.29 5.29
N GLY A 97 -6.55 2.97 4.17
CA GLY A 97 -7.24 4.20 3.79
C GLY A 97 -8.74 4.00 3.63
N VAL A 98 -9.16 2.87 3.04
CA VAL A 98 -10.59 2.50 2.97
C VAL A 98 -11.19 2.29 4.37
N PHE A 99 -10.46 1.66 5.28
CA PHE A 99 -10.90 1.45 6.67
C PHE A 99 -11.07 2.76 7.47
N LEU A 100 -10.37 3.83 7.10
CA LEU A 100 -10.46 5.13 7.77
C LEU A 100 -11.69 5.97 7.37
N ILE A 101 -12.41 5.57 6.31
CA ILE A 101 -13.57 6.26 5.76
C ILE A 101 -14.85 5.59 6.28
#